data_AF-A0A964ZIL7-F1
#
_entry.id   AF-A0A964ZIL7-F1
#
_cell.length_a   1.000
_cell.length_b   1.000
_cell.length_c   1.000
_cell.angle_alpha   90.00
_cell.angle_beta   90.00
_cell.angle_gamma   90.00
#
_symmetry.space_group_name_H-M   'P 1'
#
loop_
_entity.id
_entity.type
_entity.pdbx_description
1 polymer ?
#
loop_
_entity_poly.entity_id
_entity_poly.type
_entity_poly.pdbx_seq_one_letter_code
_entity_poly.pdbx_strand_id
1 'polypeptide(L)'
;MRRTPKNRAGFTIAEVTVSVGILAMAVMLLAQVGVQVLRELARSADRQAALEQAVNILEGARACPWDRLDQDWADQLRLRSADQARGWKLAVQVQPSKNPPGVKRVQVTIRWTSDDQAPLPPVTLFGLFAEREREKKS
;
A
#
# COMPACT_ATOMS: atom_id res chain seq x y z
N MET A 1 -51.85 51.69 24.10
CA MET A 1 -51.51 50.26 24.25
C MET A 1 -50.26 49.98 23.41
N ARG A 2 -49.05 50.14 23.97
CA ARG A 2 -47.77 49.94 23.24
C ARG A 2 -47.22 48.55 23.56
N ARG A 3 -47.18 47.66 22.56
CA ARG A 3 -46.43 46.41 22.64
C ARG A 3 -44.94 46.73 22.48
N THR A 4 -44.14 46.45 23.51
CA THR A 4 -42.67 46.43 23.41
C THR A 4 -42.23 45.07 22.85
N PRO A 5 -41.65 44.98 21.64
CA PRO A 5 -41.00 43.76 21.19
C PRO A 5 -39.55 43.77 21.72
N LYS A 6 -39.35 43.45 23.00
CA LYS A 6 -38.00 43.48 23.63
C LYS A 6 -37.27 42.14 23.67
N ASN A 7 -37.80 41.07 23.06
CA ASN A 7 -37.21 39.73 23.12
C ASN A 7 -36.73 39.15 21.77
N ARG A 8 -36.83 39.88 20.65
CA ARG A 8 -36.45 39.34 19.33
C ARG A 8 -34.94 39.39 19.06
N ALA A 9 -34.25 40.44 19.51
CA ALA A 9 -32.82 40.60 19.24
C ALA A 9 -31.94 39.55 19.95
N GLY A 10 -32.26 39.22 21.21
CA GLY A 10 -31.55 38.15 21.95
C GLY A 10 -31.78 36.77 21.34
N PHE A 11 -32.98 36.53 20.79
CA PHE A 11 -33.32 35.31 20.08
C PHE A 11 -32.48 35.15 18.79
N THR A 12 -32.35 36.19 17.98
CA THR A 12 -31.53 36.16 16.76
C THR A 12 -30.03 35.96 17.04
N ILE A 13 -29.49 36.59 18.10
CA ILE A 13 -28.08 36.41 18.48
C ILE A 13 -27.82 34.96 18.93
N ALA A 14 -28.71 34.40 19.75
CA ALA A 14 -28.60 33.02 20.19
C ALA A 14 -28.67 32.05 19.00
N GLU A 15 -29.62 32.27 18.08
CA GLU A 15 -29.77 31.46 16.87
C GLU A 15 -28.52 31.49 15.98
N VAL A 16 -27.99 32.69 15.69
CA VAL A 16 -26.75 32.84 14.92
C VAL A 16 -25.57 32.15 15.62
N THR A 17 -25.46 32.27 16.94
CA THR A 17 -24.38 31.64 17.72
C THR A 17 -24.47 30.11 17.62
N VAL A 18 -25.68 29.55 17.74
CA VAL A 18 -25.91 28.11 17.58
C VAL A 18 -25.60 27.66 16.15
N SER A 19 -26.07 28.39 15.13
CA SER A 19 -25.78 28.07 13.73
C SER A 19 -24.28 28.10 13.42
N VAL A 20 -23.55 29.10 13.93
CA VAL A 20 -22.09 29.19 13.79
C VAL A 20 -21.40 28.03 14.50
N GLY A 21 -21.87 27.66 15.69
CA GLY A 21 -21.34 26.50 16.42
C GLY A 21 -21.53 25.19 15.65
N ILE A 22 -22.72 24.97 15.09
CA ILE A 22 -23.01 23.80 14.25
C ILE A 22 -22.11 23.79 13.01
N LEU A 23 -21.98 24.94 12.34
CA LEU A 23 -21.11 25.05 11.17
C LEU A 23 -19.64 24.77 11.50
N ALA A 24 -19.13 25.30 12.62
CA ALA A 24 -17.78 25.05 13.07
C ALA A 24 -17.53 23.57 13.35
N MET A 25 -18.48 22.89 14.02
CA MET A 25 -18.42 21.44 14.23
C MET A 25 -18.43 20.67 12.90
N ALA A 26 -19.28 21.05 11.94
CA ALA A 26 -19.34 20.42 10.63
C ALA A 26 -18.01 20.55 9.87
N VAL A 27 -17.42 21.76 9.86
CA VAL A 27 -16.11 22.00 9.22
C VAL A 27 -15.00 21.18 9.90
N MET A 28 -15.00 21.09 11.22
CA MET A 28 -14.02 20.29 11.97
C MET A 28 -14.12 18.79 11.61
N LEU A 29 -15.34 18.25 11.51
CA LEU A 29 -15.55 16.86 11.11
C LEU A 29 -15.07 16.62 9.67
N LEU A 30 -15.37 17.53 8.74
CA LEU A 30 -14.88 17.45 7.36
C LEU A 30 -13.34 17.48 7.29
N ALA A 31 -12.70 18.35 8.07
CA ALA A 31 -11.25 18.41 8.14
C ALA A 31 -10.66 17.09 8.67
N GLN A 32 -11.25 16.51 9.73
CA GLN A 32 -10.81 15.24 10.29
C GLN A 32 -10.93 14.09 9.28
N VAL A 33 -12.07 14.01 8.57
CA VAL A 33 -12.29 13.02 7.52
C VAL A 33 -11.30 13.23 6.36
N GLY A 34 -11.07 14.48 5.95
CA GLY A 34 -10.11 14.81 4.89
C GLY A 34 -8.69 14.31 5.21
N VAL A 35 -8.23 14.52 6.45
CA VAL A 35 -6.92 14.00 6.89
C VAL A 35 -6.87 12.48 6.84
N GLN A 36 -7.94 11.78 7.24
CA GLN A 36 -8.00 10.32 7.17
C GLN A 36 -7.97 9.81 5.72
N VAL A 37 -8.71 10.45 4.83
CA VAL A 37 -8.72 10.12 3.40
C VAL A 37 -7.33 10.28 2.80
N LEU A 38 -6.63 11.38 3.07
CA LEU A 38 -5.27 11.59 2.56
C LEU A 38 -4.29 10.52 3.06
N ARG A 39 -4.39 10.12 4.33
CA ARG A 39 -3.59 9.02 4.88
C ARG A 39 -3.89 7.69 4.19
N GLU A 40 -5.16 7.42 3.89
CA GLU A 40 -5.56 6.18 3.23
C GLU A 40 -5.10 6.14 1.76
N LEU A 41 -5.16 7.29 1.06
CA LEU A 41 -4.63 7.42 -0.29
C LEU A 41 -3.12 7.18 -0.32
N ALA A 42 -2.37 7.74 0.65
CA ALA A 42 -0.93 7.51 0.76
C ALA A 42 -0.61 6.01 1.00
N ARG A 43 -1.35 5.36 1.92
CA ARG A 43 -1.20 3.91 2.16
C ARG A 43 -1.53 3.07 0.93
N SER A 44 -2.56 3.44 0.19
CA SER A 44 -2.96 2.75 -1.03
C SER A 44 -1.91 2.90 -2.13
N ALA A 45 -1.35 4.11 -2.30
CA ALA A 45 -0.26 4.35 -3.23
C ALA A 45 0.98 3.51 -2.89
N ASP A 46 1.31 3.38 -1.60
CA ASP A 46 2.44 2.55 -1.15
C ASP A 46 2.24 1.08 -1.43
N ARG A 47 1.04 0.58 -1.14
CA ARG A 47 0.67 -0.79 -1.47
C ARG A 47 0.76 -1.06 -2.97
N GLN A 48 0.29 -0.12 -3.80
CA GLN A 48 0.35 -0.23 -5.25
C GLN A 48 1.81 -0.24 -5.76
N ALA A 49 2.65 0.66 -5.28
CA ALA A 49 4.06 0.69 -5.64
C ALA A 49 4.80 -0.59 -5.17
N ALA A 50 4.46 -1.14 -4.00
CA ALA A 50 4.99 -2.43 -3.54
C ALA A 50 4.53 -3.59 -4.43
N LEU A 51 3.27 -3.60 -4.87
CA LEU A 51 2.77 -4.58 -5.84
C LEU A 51 3.53 -4.51 -7.17
N GLU A 52 3.71 -3.32 -7.73
CA GLU A 52 4.47 -3.10 -8.96
C GLU A 52 5.92 -3.57 -8.82
N GLN A 53 6.57 -3.27 -7.69
CA GLN A 53 7.92 -3.73 -7.43
C GLN A 53 8.00 -5.27 -7.31
N ALA A 54 7.03 -5.90 -6.66
CA ALA A 54 6.96 -7.36 -6.58
C ALA A 54 6.74 -8.01 -7.95
N VAL A 55 5.86 -7.42 -8.79
CA VAL A 55 5.66 -7.85 -10.18
C VAL A 55 6.94 -7.70 -10.99
N ASN A 56 7.64 -6.58 -10.88
CA ASN A 56 8.91 -6.37 -11.59
C ASN A 56 9.96 -7.43 -11.24
N ILE A 57 10.02 -7.85 -9.97
CA ILE A 57 10.91 -8.94 -9.54
C ILE A 57 10.50 -10.27 -10.16
N LEU A 58 9.20 -10.57 -10.21
CA LEU A 58 8.69 -11.80 -10.85
C LEU A 58 8.90 -11.81 -12.37
N GLU A 59 8.80 -10.66 -13.03
CA GLU A 59 9.17 -10.54 -14.44
C GLU A 59 10.69 -10.72 -14.64
N GLY A 60 11.51 -10.22 -13.72
CA GLY A 60 12.94 -10.53 -13.67
C GLY A 60 13.22 -12.03 -13.51
N ALA A 61 12.46 -12.72 -12.64
CA ALA A 61 12.53 -14.17 -12.50
C ALA A 61 12.17 -14.89 -13.81
N ARG A 62 11.18 -14.38 -14.55
CA ARG A 62 10.76 -14.92 -15.85
C ARG A 62 11.83 -14.80 -16.93
N ALA A 63 12.63 -13.73 -16.86
CA ALA A 63 13.76 -13.50 -17.77
C ALA A 63 15.02 -14.28 -17.37
N CYS A 64 15.12 -14.70 -16.09
CA CYS A 64 16.23 -15.49 -15.60
C CYS A 64 16.20 -16.92 -16.16
N PRO A 65 17.32 -17.47 -16.66
CA PRO A 65 17.40 -18.89 -17.03
C PRO A 65 17.03 -19.78 -15.84
N TRP A 66 16.27 -20.84 -16.09
CA TRP A 66 15.74 -21.71 -15.02
C TRP A 66 16.84 -22.25 -14.11
N ASP A 67 18.00 -22.64 -14.67
CA ASP A 67 19.16 -23.15 -13.93
C ASP A 67 19.73 -22.14 -12.92
N ARG A 68 19.61 -20.84 -13.21
CA ARG A 68 20.10 -19.73 -12.38
C ARG A 68 19.03 -19.12 -11.48
N LEU A 69 17.78 -19.56 -11.61
CA LEU A 69 16.70 -19.11 -10.75
C LEU A 69 16.79 -19.87 -9.41
N ASP A 70 17.63 -19.39 -8.51
CA ASP A 70 17.89 -19.98 -7.20
C ASP A 70 17.89 -18.91 -6.10
N GLN A 71 18.25 -19.30 -4.87
CA GLN A 71 18.27 -18.37 -3.75
C GLN A 71 19.40 -17.33 -3.89
N ASP A 72 20.52 -17.68 -4.52
CA ASP A 72 21.64 -16.75 -4.75
C ASP A 72 21.22 -15.62 -5.70
N TRP A 73 20.43 -15.93 -6.73
CA TRP A 73 19.80 -14.92 -7.58
C TRP A 73 18.87 -14.01 -6.77
N ALA A 74 18.08 -14.58 -5.87
CA ALA A 74 17.15 -13.82 -5.02
C ALA A 74 17.88 -12.88 -4.04
N ASP A 75 19.01 -13.30 -3.49
CA ASP A 75 19.78 -12.53 -2.50
C ASP A 75 20.51 -11.32 -3.10
N GLN A 76 20.75 -11.36 -4.42
CA GLN A 76 21.30 -10.24 -5.19
C GLN A 76 20.27 -9.14 -5.45
N LEU A 77 18.97 -9.42 -5.31
CA LEU A 77 17.93 -8.43 -5.53
C LEU A 77 17.95 -7.36 -4.44
N ARG A 78 17.71 -6.13 -4.88
CA ARG A 78 17.63 -4.96 -4.02
C ARG A 78 16.42 -4.13 -4.41
N LEU A 79 15.80 -3.52 -3.40
CA LEU A 79 14.80 -2.49 -3.61
C LEU A 79 15.44 -1.27 -4.26
N ARG A 80 14.63 -0.44 -4.94
CA ARG A 80 15.10 0.86 -5.43
C ARG A 80 15.52 1.72 -4.24
N SER A 81 16.47 2.62 -4.47
CA SER A 81 16.97 3.52 -3.41
C SER A 81 15.86 4.31 -2.72
N ALA A 82 14.87 4.77 -3.50
CA ALA A 82 13.68 5.45 -2.97
C ALA A 82 12.90 4.56 -1.99
N ASP A 83 12.62 3.31 -2.35
CA ASP A 83 11.87 2.38 -1.49
C ASP A 83 12.64 2.01 -0.21
N GLN A 84 13.96 1.86 -0.32
CA GLN A 84 14.83 1.64 0.84
C GLN A 84 14.82 2.84 1.80
N ALA A 85 14.86 4.06 1.28
CA ALA A 85 14.79 5.29 2.08
C ALA A 85 13.44 5.40 2.83
N ARG A 86 12.39 4.78 2.32
CA ARG A 86 11.06 4.66 2.97
C ARG A 86 11.01 3.55 4.02
N GLY A 87 12.11 2.84 4.26
CA GLY A 87 12.20 1.76 5.23
C GLY A 87 11.57 0.44 4.78
N TRP A 88 11.30 0.28 3.48
CA TRP A 88 10.74 -0.98 2.97
C TRP A 88 11.77 -2.11 3.06
N LYS A 89 11.27 -3.31 3.32
CA LYS A 89 12.07 -4.54 3.44
C LYS A 89 11.57 -5.56 2.43
N LEU A 90 12.50 -6.06 1.63
CA LEU A 90 12.28 -7.10 0.63
C LEU A 90 12.75 -8.45 1.17
N ALA A 91 11.93 -9.48 0.98
CA ALA A 91 12.30 -10.87 1.15
C ALA A 91 11.88 -11.64 -0.11
N VAL A 92 12.82 -12.34 -0.74
CA VAL A 92 12.56 -13.19 -1.90
C VAL A 92 12.99 -14.60 -1.56
N GLN A 93 12.14 -15.57 -1.83
CA GLN A 93 12.40 -16.98 -1.56
C GLN A 93 12.18 -17.78 -2.85
N VAL A 94 13.17 -18.61 -3.19
CA VAL A 94 13.06 -19.54 -4.32
C VAL A 94 13.03 -20.95 -3.78
N GLN A 95 11.93 -21.67 -4.04
CA GLN A 95 11.72 -23.03 -3.56
C GLN A 95 11.43 -23.95 -4.74
N PRO A 96 12.14 -25.10 -4.86
CA PRO A 96 11.73 -26.13 -5.81
C PRO A 96 10.34 -26.67 -5.41
N SER A 97 9.45 -26.78 -6.39
CA SER A 97 8.14 -27.40 -6.20
C SER A 97 8.31 -28.91 -6.17
N LYS A 98 7.69 -29.56 -5.18
CA LYS A 98 7.65 -31.02 -5.09
C LYS A 98 6.73 -31.64 -6.17
N ASN A 99 5.76 -30.88 -6.66
CA ASN A 99 4.82 -31.32 -7.69
C ASN A 99 4.23 -30.12 -8.46
N PRO A 100 4.35 -30.04 -9.80
CA PRO A 100 5.14 -30.94 -10.67
C PRO A 100 6.65 -30.74 -10.48
N PRO A 101 7.47 -31.79 -10.71
CA PRO A 101 8.93 -31.67 -10.75
C PRO A 101 9.36 -30.75 -11.89
N GLY A 102 10.53 -30.12 -11.77
CA GLY A 102 11.02 -29.15 -12.77
C GLY A 102 10.39 -27.75 -12.66
N VAL A 103 9.58 -27.49 -11.62
CA VAL A 103 9.02 -26.16 -11.34
C VAL A 103 9.66 -25.56 -10.10
N LYS A 104 9.98 -24.27 -10.15
CA LYS A 104 10.42 -23.46 -9.02
C LYS A 104 9.33 -22.45 -8.67
N ARG A 105 9.02 -22.30 -7.39
CA ARG A 105 8.18 -21.24 -6.84
C ARG A 105 9.07 -20.11 -6.38
N VAL A 106 8.84 -18.90 -6.90
CA VAL A 106 9.46 -17.68 -6.40
C VAL A 106 8.39 -16.92 -5.63
N GLN A 107 8.64 -16.65 -4.36
CA GLN A 107 7.78 -15.83 -3.51
C GLN A 107 8.49 -14.51 -3.22
N VAL A 108 7.79 -13.39 -3.45
CA VAL A 108 8.27 -12.05 -3.19
C VAL A 108 7.39 -11.43 -2.12
N THR A 109 8.00 -11.00 -1.02
CA THR A 109 7.32 -10.33 0.10
C THR A 109 7.95 -8.97 0.34
N ILE A 110 7.14 -7.92 0.34
CA ILE A 110 7.55 -6.54 0.67
C ILE A 110 6.80 -6.10 1.93
N ARG A 111 7.55 -5.63 2.92
CA ARG A 111 7.07 -5.19 4.24
C ARG A 111 7.47 -3.74 4.50
N TRP A 112 6.57 -2.99 5.12
CA TRP A 112 6.85 -1.64 5.58
C TRP A 112 6.03 -1.31 6.82
N THR A 113 6.39 -0.21 7.47
CA THR A 113 5.70 0.32 8.64
C THR A 113 5.00 1.63 8.27
N SER A 114 3.90 1.93 8.96
CA SER A 114 3.27 3.26 8.92
C SER A 114 4.16 4.30 9.60
N ASP A 115 3.83 5.59 9.44
CA ASP A 115 4.47 6.70 10.16
C ASP A 115 4.51 6.50 11.69
N ASP A 116 3.45 5.91 12.26
CA ASP A 116 3.37 5.54 13.68
C ASP A 116 4.16 4.26 14.04
N GLN A 117 5.06 3.82 13.16
CA GLN A 117 5.86 2.58 13.21
C GLN A 117 5.06 1.27 13.32
N ALA A 118 3.73 1.33 13.24
CA ALA A 118 2.89 0.14 13.20
C ALA A 118 3.16 -0.67 11.90
N PRO A 119 3.35 -2.00 11.98
CA PRO A 119 3.54 -2.83 10.80
C PRO A 119 2.27 -2.85 9.95
N LEU A 120 2.39 -2.55 8.66
CA LEU A 120 1.27 -2.64 7.71
C LEU A 120 1.23 -4.03 7.06
N PRO A 121 0.04 -4.48 6.57
CA PRO A 121 -0.08 -5.75 5.88
C PRO A 121 0.89 -5.83 4.69
N PRO A 122 1.75 -6.87 4.63
CA PRO A 122 2.72 -6.98 3.56
C PRO A 122 2.07 -7.29 2.22
N VAL A 123 2.74 -6.88 1.15
CA VAL A 123 2.45 -7.41 -0.19
C VAL A 123 3.22 -8.72 -0.34
N THR A 124 2.52 -9.79 -0.68
CA THR A 124 3.14 -11.08 -1.01
C THR A 124 2.57 -11.59 -2.33
N LEU A 125 3.44 -11.81 -3.29
CA LEU A 125 3.13 -12.43 -4.58
C LEU A 125 3.99 -13.67 -4.75
N PHE A 126 3.50 -14.63 -5.52
CA PHE A 126 4.29 -15.79 -5.94
C PHE A 126 4.09 -16.08 -7.42
N GLY A 127 5.16 -16.57 -8.06
CA GLY A 127 5.15 -17.08 -9.42
C GLY A 127 5.66 -18.52 -9.45
N LEU A 128 5.18 -19.29 -10.42
CA LEU A 128 5.67 -20.63 -10.73
C LEU A 128 6.43 -20.59 -12.05
N PHE A 129 7.63 -21.16 -12.06
CA PHE A 129 8.54 -21.12 -13.20
C PHE A 129 9.00 -22.54 -13.54
N ALA A 130 8.62 -23.03 -14.71
CA ALA A 130 9.00 -24.34 -15.20
C ALA A 130 10.32 -24.28 -16.00
N GLU A 131 11.05 -25.39 -15.99
CA GLU A 131 12.15 -25.61 -16.92
C GLU A 131 11.60 -25.53 -18.36
N ARG A 132 12.25 -24.74 -19.22
CA ARG A 132 11.85 -24.66 -20.63
C ARG A 132 12.54 -25.79 -21.38
N GLU A 133 11.78 -26.69 -22.00
CA GLU A 133 12.34 -27.65 -22.96
C GLU A 133 13.09 -26.87 -24.04
N ARG A 134 14.40 -27.12 -24.18
CA ARG A 134 15.13 -26.67 -25.36
C ARG A 134 14.61 -27.50 -26.53
N GLU A 135 13.87 -26.87 -27.45
CA GLU A 135 13.62 -27.46 -28.76
C GLU A 135 14.96 -27.92 -29.33
N LYS A 136 15.16 -29.25 -29.39
CA LYS A 136 16.21 -29.85 -30.22
C LYS A 136 15.86 -29.49 -31.66
N LYS A 137 16.50 -28.45 -32.21
CA LYS A 137 16.59 -28.29 -33.66
C LYS A 137 17.29 -29.53 -34.21
N SER A 138 16.51 -30.43 -34.82
CA SER A 138 16.98 -31.48 -35.71
C SER A 138 17.20 -30.93 -37.10
#